data_AF-A0A2I1DXL9-F1
#
_entry.id   AF-A0A2I1DXL9-F1
#
_cell.length_a   1.000
_cell.length_b   1.000
_cell.length_c   1.000
_cell.angle_alpha   90.00
_cell.angle_beta   90.00
_cell.angle_gamma   90.00
#
_symmetry.space_group_name_H-M   'P 1'
#
loop_
_entity.id
_entity.type
_entity.pdbx_description
1 polymer ?
#
loop_
_entity_poly.entity_id
_entity_poly.type
_entity_poly.pdbx_seq_one_letter_code
_entity_poly.pdbx_strand_id
1 'polypeptide(L)'
;MTHKISHLGIIACSKTKSIINKLLSNIDLSKGGYDTILALLDISWCGIQDVENVASCYNNIFSSNFANNNEKKDNEIKQSKDDFFNIKGFYPIFEVAPGMTAFKIPHSWENSTNQLVTDILDFTLPPISIISGHKNVGKSTFSRYLVNSMLNICPKVAYIESDVGQSEFTPCGLVSLNILDSPIFGPPFTHIQQPYRSYFIGHNSPRDDPDYYLDCLRELITVYRRDIACGPEYGMYGDEQIRIPLIINTHGWSKGMGYDLYLHIISSAKPSHIFQFYSATITNKNLPPLPEYVVSPNDQEPPKVSFVEMIDTPGPSKYSASDRRVLSLFSYFYSTSAMTVKQENVKWWAFDQPLVRRVPWCLDWRKGLTKGIFMLSGEVPLSQLLYALNGSIVGLIGDIDNSYKSEQVDIEMSESKEQESRIIPNYFPCPDFSPPSPTEYTCLGLAIIRSIDPTSHTFHILTPLPSSVLFKTNTIVKGTLELPVWLMLDHTKNSSLGVHGVQWKRAPYMSIESGGGVGNAAQKIRRNIKRRSQKPNI
;
A
#
# COMPACT_ATOMS: atom_id res chain seq x y z
N MET A 1 37.52 19.01 -26.93
CA MET A 1 37.43 19.12 -25.47
C MET A 1 36.11 18.53 -25.03
N THR A 2 36.12 17.35 -24.42
CA THR A 2 34.92 16.72 -23.84
C THR A 2 34.52 17.52 -22.60
N HIS A 3 33.51 18.37 -22.72
CA HIS A 3 32.88 19.03 -21.57
C HIS A 3 32.18 17.96 -20.73
N LYS A 4 32.90 17.40 -19.73
CA LYS A 4 32.25 16.72 -18.60
C LYS A 4 31.45 17.79 -17.87
N ILE A 5 30.13 17.73 -17.95
CA ILE A 5 29.25 18.59 -17.16
C ILE A 5 29.58 18.35 -15.69
N SER A 6 30.03 19.40 -15.02
CA SER A 6 30.48 19.37 -13.63
C SER A 6 29.35 18.91 -12.70
N HIS A 7 29.71 17.92 -11.89
CA HIS A 7 29.03 17.19 -10.82
C HIS A 7 27.98 17.84 -9.91
N LEU A 8 27.61 19.12 -10.05
CA LEU A 8 26.84 19.87 -9.03
C LEU A 8 25.33 19.98 -9.28
N GLY A 9 24.81 19.74 -10.50
CA GLY A 9 23.40 20.01 -10.82
C GLY A 9 22.48 18.80 -10.99
N ILE A 10 23.01 17.57 -11.05
CA ILE A 10 22.22 16.37 -11.35
C ILE A 10 22.13 15.49 -10.10
N ILE A 11 20.98 15.54 -9.41
CA ILE A 11 20.61 14.58 -8.38
C ILE A 11 20.07 13.34 -9.10
N ALA A 12 20.95 12.40 -9.44
CA ALA A 12 20.58 11.11 -10.02
C ALA A 12 21.57 10.04 -9.56
N CYS A 13 21.13 8.77 -9.52
CA CYS A 13 22.02 7.66 -9.18
C CYS A 13 23.19 7.56 -10.19
N SER A 14 24.30 6.98 -9.77
CA SER A 14 25.53 6.86 -10.58
C SER A 14 25.30 6.22 -11.95
N LYS A 15 24.37 5.25 -12.02
CA LYS A 15 23.94 4.57 -13.24
C LYS A 15 23.19 5.50 -14.20
N THR A 16 22.21 6.26 -13.70
CA THR A 16 21.49 7.27 -14.48
C THR A 16 22.42 8.36 -15.00
N LYS A 17 23.38 8.82 -14.17
CA LYS A 17 24.43 9.75 -14.61
C LYS A 17 25.27 9.19 -15.75
N SER A 18 25.66 7.92 -15.67
CA SER A 18 26.40 7.24 -16.74
C SER A 18 25.60 7.13 -18.04
N ILE A 19 24.31 6.78 -17.95
CA ILE A 19 23.41 6.73 -19.12
C ILE A 19 23.25 8.12 -19.74
N ILE A 20 22.99 9.15 -18.92
CA ILE A 20 22.89 10.54 -19.40
C ILE A 20 24.19 10.94 -20.09
N ASN A 21 25.36 10.73 -19.46
CA ASN A 21 26.64 11.08 -20.07
C ASN A 21 26.90 10.35 -21.39
N LYS A 22 26.46 9.10 -21.51
CA LYS A 22 26.56 8.32 -22.76
C LYS A 22 25.58 8.81 -23.84
N LEU A 23 24.38 9.24 -23.46
CA LEU A 23 23.41 9.85 -24.37
C LEU A 23 23.90 11.22 -24.85
N LEU A 24 24.43 12.03 -23.92
CA LEU A 24 25.04 13.34 -24.20
C LEU A 24 26.29 13.23 -25.09
N SER A 25 27.05 12.13 -25.03
CA SER A 25 28.19 11.92 -25.93
C SER A 25 27.79 11.49 -27.34
N ASN A 26 26.61 10.91 -27.51
CA ASN A 26 26.11 10.38 -28.78
C ASN A 26 25.27 11.40 -29.57
N ILE A 27 24.74 12.42 -28.90
CA ILE A 27 23.97 13.50 -29.51
C ILE A 27 24.84 14.75 -29.43
N ASP A 28 25.09 15.42 -30.55
CA ASP A 28 25.85 16.69 -30.59
C ASP A 28 25.00 17.85 -30.00
N LEU A 29 24.54 17.69 -28.75
CA LEU A 29 23.74 18.64 -27.98
C LEU A 29 24.52 19.92 -27.67
N SER A 30 25.84 19.90 -27.88
CA SER A 30 26.73 21.05 -27.72
C SER A 30 26.41 22.21 -28.66
N LYS A 31 25.63 21.99 -29.73
CA LYS A 31 25.28 22.99 -30.73
C LYS A 31 23.91 23.65 -30.55
N GLY A 32 23.04 23.11 -29.70
CA GLY A 32 21.72 23.68 -29.44
C GLY A 32 21.67 24.32 -28.06
N GLY A 33 21.41 25.62 -28.00
CA GLY A 33 21.15 26.33 -26.73
C GLY A 33 19.81 25.91 -26.13
N TYR A 34 19.75 24.71 -25.56
CA TYR A 34 18.56 24.17 -24.91
C TYR A 34 18.57 24.51 -23.41
N ASP A 35 17.50 25.12 -22.91
CA ASP A 35 17.35 25.44 -21.49
C ASP A 35 17.07 24.19 -20.63
N THR A 36 16.50 23.12 -21.21
CA THR A 36 16.17 21.88 -20.49
C THR A 36 16.18 20.67 -21.43
N ILE A 37 16.71 19.54 -20.94
CA ILE A 37 16.70 18.25 -21.63
C ILE A 37 15.98 17.22 -20.74
N LEU A 38 14.97 16.55 -21.30
CA LEU A 38 14.23 15.49 -20.61
C LEU A 38 14.60 14.13 -21.21
N ALA A 39 15.03 13.20 -20.35
CA ALA A 39 15.29 11.81 -20.71
C ALA A 39 14.17 10.93 -20.15
N LEU A 40 13.50 10.19 -21.02
CA LEU A 40 12.41 9.27 -20.65
C LEU A 40 12.94 7.84 -20.69
N LEU A 41 12.74 7.12 -19.59
CA LEU A 41 13.20 5.74 -19.44
C LEU A 41 11.99 4.81 -19.43
N ASP A 42 12.06 3.76 -20.24
CA ASP A 42 11.06 2.69 -20.21
C ASP A 42 11.23 1.84 -18.95
N ILE A 43 10.13 1.68 -18.21
CA ILE A 43 10.05 0.87 -16.99
C ILE A 43 9.21 -0.40 -17.19
N SER A 44 8.87 -0.76 -18.43
CA SER A 44 8.10 -1.97 -18.78
C SER A 44 8.69 -3.26 -18.18
N TRP A 45 9.99 -3.27 -17.89
CA TRP A 45 10.66 -4.37 -17.20
C TRP A 45 10.09 -4.66 -15.80
N CYS A 46 9.40 -3.71 -15.16
CA CYS A 46 8.90 -3.91 -13.79
C CYS A 46 7.72 -4.91 -13.72
N GLY A 47 6.95 -5.05 -14.81
CA GLY A 47 5.85 -6.02 -14.92
C GLY A 47 4.49 -5.56 -14.39
N ILE A 48 4.34 -4.32 -13.89
CA ILE A 48 3.06 -3.85 -13.29
C ILE A 48 1.88 -3.85 -14.27
N GLN A 49 2.14 -3.66 -15.57
CA GLN A 49 1.11 -3.63 -16.61
C GLN A 49 0.36 -4.96 -16.72
N ASP A 50 1.00 -6.07 -16.37
CA ASP A 50 0.41 -7.40 -16.44
C ASP A 50 -0.68 -7.64 -15.37
N VAL A 51 -0.87 -6.72 -14.42
CA VAL A 51 -1.98 -6.77 -13.45
C VAL A 51 -3.35 -6.82 -14.14
N GLU A 52 -3.47 -6.21 -15.32
CA GLU A 52 -4.68 -6.22 -16.14
C GLU A 52 -5.10 -7.64 -16.52
N ASN A 53 -4.13 -8.55 -16.67
CA ASN A 53 -4.37 -9.93 -17.08
C ASN A 53 -4.95 -10.80 -15.95
N VAL A 54 -4.88 -10.36 -14.69
CA VAL A 54 -5.34 -11.16 -13.54
C VAL A 54 -6.87 -11.25 -13.51
N ALA A 55 -7.56 -10.18 -13.88
CA ALA A 55 -9.02 -10.16 -13.92
C ALA A 55 -9.55 -9.23 -15.01
N SER A 56 -10.52 -9.71 -15.80
CA SER A 56 -11.07 -9.01 -16.96
C SER A 56 -11.71 -7.65 -16.66
N CYS A 57 -12.17 -7.43 -15.43
CA CYS A 57 -12.71 -6.14 -14.99
C CYS A 57 -11.64 -5.04 -14.83
N TYR A 58 -10.36 -5.41 -14.90
CA TYR A 58 -9.20 -4.52 -14.79
C TYR A 58 -8.44 -4.36 -16.11
N ASN A 59 -8.97 -4.86 -17.23
CA ASN A 59 -8.39 -4.60 -18.54
C ASN A 59 -8.33 -3.10 -18.83
N ASN A 60 -7.25 -2.66 -19.48
CA ASN A 60 -7.05 -1.27 -19.91
C ASN A 60 -7.10 -0.28 -18.73
N ILE A 61 -6.37 -0.58 -17.66
CA ILE A 61 -6.06 0.37 -16.57
C ILE A 61 -5.02 1.39 -17.07
N PHE A 62 -3.97 0.93 -17.74
CA PHE A 62 -2.86 1.75 -18.23
C PHE A 62 -3.08 2.24 -19.66
N SER A 63 -3.83 1.48 -20.45
CA SER A 63 -4.18 1.84 -21.83
C SER A 63 -5.50 2.62 -21.85
N SER A 64 -5.49 3.79 -22.47
CA SER A 64 -6.71 4.55 -22.71
C SER A 64 -7.52 3.88 -23.84
N ASN A 65 -8.86 3.95 -23.79
CA ASN A 65 -9.75 3.39 -24.83
C ASN A 65 -9.61 4.10 -26.21
N PHE A 66 -8.67 5.04 -26.37
CA PHE A 66 -8.39 5.71 -27.64
C PHE A 66 -7.92 4.74 -28.73
N ALA A 67 -7.14 3.71 -28.36
CA ALA A 67 -6.68 2.70 -29.31
C ALA A 67 -7.84 1.93 -29.96
N ASN A 68 -8.86 1.53 -29.18
CA ASN A 68 -9.95 0.68 -29.68
C ASN A 68 -11.07 1.43 -30.41
N ASN A 69 -11.28 2.72 -30.11
CA ASN A 69 -12.27 3.52 -30.83
C ASN A 69 -11.75 3.98 -32.21
N ASN A 70 -10.43 3.97 -32.41
CA ASN A 70 -9.82 4.42 -33.65
C ASN A 70 -9.74 3.34 -34.73
N GLU A 71 -9.89 2.05 -34.40
CA GLU A 71 -9.86 0.96 -35.39
C GLU A 71 -11.15 0.80 -36.21
N LYS A 72 -12.26 1.46 -35.83
CA LYS A 72 -13.56 1.28 -36.51
C LYS A 72 -14.10 2.49 -37.25
N LYS A 73 -13.42 3.64 -37.23
CA LYS A 73 -13.76 4.79 -38.08
C LYS A 73 -12.50 5.46 -38.62
N ASP A 74 -12.42 5.43 -39.94
CA ASP A 74 -11.56 6.20 -40.83
C ASP A 74 -10.11 5.72 -40.99
N ASN A 75 -9.95 4.74 -41.88
CA ASN A 75 -8.67 4.22 -42.40
C ASN A 75 -7.93 5.18 -43.36
N GLU A 76 -8.32 6.46 -43.47
CA GLU A 76 -7.70 7.37 -44.45
C GLU A 76 -7.15 8.70 -43.87
N ILE A 77 -7.21 8.95 -42.55
CA ILE A 77 -6.69 10.22 -41.97
C ILE A 77 -5.70 10.01 -40.79
N LYS A 78 -5.50 8.79 -40.28
CA LYS A 78 -4.73 8.54 -39.03
C LYS A 78 -3.30 8.06 -39.25
N GLN A 79 -2.50 8.84 -39.98
CA GLN A 79 -1.04 8.70 -39.94
C GLN A 79 -0.34 9.88 -39.24
N SER A 80 -1.08 10.83 -38.66
CA SER A 80 -0.51 12.13 -38.26
C SER A 80 -0.68 12.57 -36.80
N LYS A 81 -1.40 11.84 -35.93
CA LYS A 81 -1.58 12.24 -34.52
C LYS A 81 -1.04 11.25 -33.47
N ASP A 82 -1.04 9.94 -33.75
CA ASP A 82 -0.56 8.93 -32.79
C ASP A 82 0.98 8.84 -32.71
N ASP A 83 1.70 9.48 -33.63
CA ASP A 83 3.17 9.45 -33.74
C ASP A 83 3.88 10.77 -33.38
N PHE A 84 3.19 11.75 -32.77
CA PHE A 84 3.75 13.11 -32.61
C PHE A 84 5.11 13.15 -31.88
N PHE A 85 5.34 12.22 -30.94
CA PHE A 85 6.63 12.04 -30.28
C PHE A 85 7.29 10.67 -30.57
N ASN A 86 6.58 9.73 -31.18
CA ASN A 86 7.01 8.33 -31.35
C ASN A 86 7.54 7.70 -30.04
N ILE A 87 6.92 8.04 -28.90
CA ILE A 87 7.27 7.49 -27.59
C ILE A 87 6.21 6.45 -27.22
N LYS A 88 6.62 5.17 -27.21
CA LYS A 88 5.74 4.06 -26.88
C LYS A 88 5.10 4.27 -25.49
N GLY A 89 3.77 4.17 -25.42
CA GLY A 89 3.01 4.31 -24.18
C GLY A 89 2.79 5.76 -23.72
N PHE A 90 3.28 6.75 -24.46
CA PHE A 90 2.99 8.16 -24.22
C PHE A 90 1.87 8.63 -25.14
N TYR A 91 0.76 9.08 -24.56
CA TYR A 91 -0.43 9.53 -25.30
C TYR A 91 -0.73 10.98 -24.92
N PRO A 92 -0.27 11.97 -25.70
CA PRO A 92 -0.56 13.36 -25.40
C PRO A 92 -2.07 13.63 -25.57
N ILE A 93 -2.65 14.31 -24.59
CA ILE A 93 -4.08 14.67 -24.59
C ILE A 93 -4.20 16.15 -24.90
N PHE A 94 -4.57 16.46 -26.13
CA PHE A 94 -4.73 17.84 -26.61
C PHE A 94 -6.17 18.36 -26.49
N GLU A 95 -7.14 17.47 -26.33
CA GLU A 95 -8.56 17.79 -26.27
C GLU A 95 -9.21 17.12 -25.05
N VAL A 96 -10.37 17.62 -24.64
CA VAL A 96 -11.10 17.07 -23.48
C VAL A 96 -11.50 15.62 -23.77
N ALA A 97 -10.89 14.70 -23.03
CA ALA A 97 -11.13 13.26 -23.15
C ALA A 97 -12.19 12.78 -22.15
N PRO A 98 -13.32 12.20 -22.60
CA PRO A 98 -14.34 11.67 -21.69
C PRO A 98 -13.77 10.63 -20.72
N GLY A 99 -14.03 10.82 -19.42
CA GLY A 99 -13.54 9.92 -18.36
C GLY A 99 -12.08 10.12 -17.96
N MET A 100 -11.40 11.14 -18.50
CA MET A 100 -10.07 11.57 -18.05
C MET A 100 -10.18 12.92 -17.35
N THR A 101 -9.50 13.04 -16.21
CA THR A 101 -9.43 14.27 -15.44
C THR A 101 -7.97 14.63 -15.26
N ALA A 102 -7.58 15.83 -15.73
CA ALA A 102 -6.26 16.35 -15.46
C ALA A 102 -6.11 16.64 -13.97
N PHE A 103 -4.95 16.30 -13.40
CA PHE A 103 -4.61 16.71 -12.05
C PHE A 103 -4.51 18.24 -11.99
N LYS A 104 -5.20 18.86 -11.04
CA LYS A 104 -5.18 20.30 -10.80
C LYS A 104 -4.69 20.53 -9.37
N ILE A 105 -3.86 21.54 -9.19
CA ILE A 105 -3.36 21.96 -7.88
C ILE A 105 -4.05 23.29 -7.55
N PRO A 106 -5.00 23.32 -6.60
CA PRO A 106 -5.58 24.57 -6.11
C PRO A 106 -4.53 25.47 -5.47
N HIS A 107 -4.69 26.79 -5.57
CA HIS A 107 -3.78 27.74 -4.93
C HIS A 107 -3.69 27.55 -3.41
N SER A 108 -4.75 27.11 -2.75
CA SER A 108 -4.69 26.80 -1.32
C SER A 108 -3.74 25.65 -1.02
N TRP A 109 -3.62 24.65 -1.92
CA TRP A 109 -2.69 23.52 -1.74
C TRP A 109 -1.25 24.01 -1.83
N GLU A 110 -0.96 24.83 -2.84
CA GLU A 110 0.35 25.42 -3.08
C GLU A 110 0.77 26.33 -1.91
N ASN A 111 -0.09 27.27 -1.50
CA ASN A 111 0.18 28.19 -0.41
C ASN A 111 0.46 27.45 0.92
N SER A 112 -0.39 26.49 1.29
CA SER A 112 -0.22 25.72 2.51
C SER A 112 1.02 24.81 2.48
N THR A 113 1.39 24.31 1.29
CA THR A 113 2.61 23.50 1.11
C THR A 113 3.87 24.37 1.21
N ASN A 114 3.87 25.54 0.58
CA ASN A 114 4.97 26.50 0.63
C ASN A 114 5.20 27.02 2.06
N GLN A 115 4.14 27.16 2.85
CA GLN A 115 4.25 27.49 4.27
C GLN A 115 5.01 26.39 5.03
N LEU A 116 4.63 25.11 4.89
CA LEU A 116 5.35 24.00 5.55
C LEU A 116 6.81 23.90 5.09
N VAL A 117 7.05 24.13 3.80
CA VAL A 117 8.39 24.15 3.20
C VAL A 117 9.26 25.26 3.77
N THR A 118 8.69 26.42 4.08
CA THR A 118 9.43 27.52 4.73
C THR A 118 9.71 27.15 6.18
N ASP A 119 8.68 26.68 6.87
CA ASP A 119 8.71 26.35 8.28
C ASP A 119 9.72 25.24 8.62
N ILE A 120 9.91 24.24 7.75
CA ILE A 120 10.86 23.15 8.03
C ILE A 120 12.31 23.61 8.19
N LEU A 121 12.64 24.77 7.62
CA LEU A 121 13.96 25.38 7.75
C LEU A 121 14.13 26.06 9.12
N ASP A 122 13.03 26.45 9.76
CA ASP A 122 13.01 27.22 11.01
C ASP A 122 12.80 26.32 12.25
N PHE A 123 12.16 25.16 12.10
CA PHE A 123 11.84 24.28 13.23
C PHE A 123 13.08 23.56 13.80
N THR A 124 13.24 23.62 15.13
CA THR A 124 14.28 22.90 15.87
C THR A 124 14.08 21.37 15.81
N LEU A 125 12.82 20.91 15.72
CA LEU A 125 12.43 19.51 15.59
C LEU A 125 11.72 19.26 14.25
N PRO A 126 11.86 18.08 13.61
CA PRO A 126 11.17 17.79 12.36
C PRO A 126 9.64 17.96 12.50
N PRO A 127 8.97 18.71 11.61
CA PRO A 127 7.54 18.99 11.73
C PRO A 127 6.70 17.71 11.55
N ILE A 128 5.64 17.61 12.34
CA ILE A 128 4.58 16.61 12.18
C ILE A 128 3.35 17.30 11.57
N SER A 129 2.89 16.77 10.44
CA SER A 129 1.77 17.29 9.66
C SER A 129 0.63 16.27 9.62
N ILE A 130 -0.60 16.70 9.91
CA ILE A 130 -1.81 15.87 9.77
C ILE A 130 -2.64 16.37 8.59
N ILE A 131 -3.08 15.46 7.73
CA ILE A 131 -4.02 15.74 6.64
C ILE A 131 -5.38 15.16 7.00
N SER A 132 -6.40 16.00 7.12
CA SER A 132 -7.72 15.61 7.62
C SER A 132 -8.87 16.12 6.75
N GLY A 133 -9.97 15.38 6.75
CA GLY A 133 -11.15 15.68 5.92
C GLY A 133 -12.02 14.46 5.60
N HIS A 134 -13.22 14.71 5.09
CA HIS A 134 -14.17 13.65 4.73
C HIS A 134 -13.65 12.70 3.62
N LYS A 135 -14.32 11.58 3.39
CA LYS A 135 -14.08 10.72 2.21
C LYS A 135 -14.25 11.50 0.91
N ASN A 136 -13.39 11.23 -0.07
CA ASN A 136 -13.41 11.78 -1.43
C ASN A 136 -13.31 13.31 -1.52
N VAL A 137 -12.44 13.93 -0.70
CA VAL A 137 -12.17 15.38 -0.75
C VAL A 137 -10.82 15.75 -1.37
N GLY A 138 -9.97 14.74 -1.65
CA GLY A 138 -8.63 14.95 -2.22
C GLY A 138 -7.45 14.63 -1.30
N LYS A 139 -7.69 14.17 -0.06
CA LYS A 139 -6.64 13.89 0.94
C LYS A 139 -5.43 13.11 0.41
N SER A 140 -5.65 11.92 -0.13
CA SER A 140 -4.55 11.07 -0.65
C SER A 140 -3.83 11.71 -1.84
N THR A 141 -4.49 12.58 -2.60
CA THR A 141 -3.85 13.30 -3.70
C THR A 141 -3.00 14.44 -3.16
N PHE A 142 -3.49 15.19 -2.18
CA PHE A 142 -2.72 16.22 -1.49
C PHE A 142 -1.56 15.62 -0.70
N SER A 143 -1.73 14.45 -0.08
CA SER A 143 -0.64 13.78 0.65
C SER A 143 0.51 13.40 -0.28
N ARG A 144 0.23 12.89 -1.49
CA ARG A 144 1.26 12.68 -2.52
C ARG A 144 1.92 13.97 -2.95
N TYR A 145 1.14 15.02 -3.22
CA TYR A 145 1.66 16.33 -3.61
C TYR A 145 2.57 16.91 -2.52
N LEU A 146 2.16 16.82 -1.26
CA LEU A 146 2.92 17.28 -0.10
C LEU A 146 4.21 16.50 0.05
N VAL A 147 4.17 15.16 0.03
CA VAL A 147 5.38 14.32 0.08
C VAL A 147 6.34 14.69 -1.06
N ASN A 148 5.86 14.77 -2.30
CA ASN A 148 6.71 15.07 -3.45
C ASN A 148 7.33 16.46 -3.36
N SER A 149 6.59 17.44 -2.80
CA SER A 149 7.10 18.79 -2.57
C SER A 149 8.18 18.79 -1.49
N MET A 150 7.96 18.06 -0.38
CA MET A 150 8.93 17.92 0.69
C MET A 150 10.20 17.20 0.24
N LEU A 151 10.10 16.18 -0.62
CA LEU A 151 11.26 15.46 -1.17
C LEU A 151 12.16 16.31 -2.09
N ASN A 152 11.73 17.50 -2.51
CA ASN A 152 12.62 18.44 -3.20
C ASN A 152 13.63 19.11 -2.26
N ILE A 153 13.40 19.04 -0.94
CA ILE A 153 14.19 19.77 0.07
C ILE A 153 14.74 18.80 1.11
N CYS A 154 13.94 17.81 1.52
CA CYS A 154 14.32 16.75 2.45
C CYS A 154 14.79 15.51 1.69
N PRO A 155 15.87 14.85 2.13
CA PRO A 155 16.30 13.59 1.51
C PRO A 155 15.29 12.46 1.73
N LYS A 156 14.53 12.51 2.83
CA LYS A 156 13.51 11.53 3.17
C LYS A 156 12.30 12.19 3.83
N VAL A 157 11.14 11.54 3.71
CA VAL A 157 9.89 11.95 4.36
C VAL A 157 9.27 10.73 5.03
N ALA A 158 8.94 10.84 6.31
CA ALA A 158 8.19 9.82 7.03
C ALA A 158 6.69 9.96 6.72
N TYR A 159 6.00 8.83 6.57
CA TYR A 159 4.58 8.80 6.24
C TYR A 159 3.84 7.76 7.07
N ILE A 160 2.81 8.19 7.79
CA ILE A 160 1.85 7.30 8.46
C ILE A 160 0.53 7.32 7.71
N GLU A 161 0.05 6.13 7.36
CA GLU A 161 -1.30 5.92 6.81
C GLU A 161 -2.24 5.40 7.89
N SER A 162 -3.32 6.13 8.14
CA SER A 162 -4.35 5.77 9.11
C SER A 162 -5.60 5.17 8.44
N ASP A 163 -5.78 5.28 7.12
CA ASP A 163 -6.91 4.66 6.41
C ASP A 163 -6.63 3.18 6.10
N VAL A 164 -7.02 2.30 7.02
CA VAL A 164 -6.89 0.83 6.86
C VAL A 164 -7.68 0.26 5.67
N GLY A 165 -8.66 1.00 5.13
CA GLY A 165 -9.49 0.55 4.03
C GLY A 165 -8.88 0.87 2.66
N GLN A 166 -8.15 1.97 2.54
CA GLN A 166 -7.51 2.44 1.30
C GLN A 166 -6.10 2.97 1.59
N SER A 167 -5.23 2.07 2.05
CA SER A 167 -3.83 2.41 2.32
C SER A 167 -3.06 2.78 1.05
N GLU A 168 -2.06 3.66 1.20
CA GLU A 168 -1.25 4.20 0.11
C GLU A 168 -0.06 3.30 -0.28
N PHE A 169 0.61 2.69 0.72
CA PHE A 169 1.87 1.94 0.51
C PHE A 169 1.78 0.46 0.86
N THR A 170 0.68 0.04 1.48
CA THR A 170 0.47 -1.33 1.96
C THR A 170 -0.91 -1.83 1.50
N PRO A 171 -1.15 -3.15 1.51
CA PRO A 171 -2.50 -3.68 1.38
C PRO A 171 -3.46 -3.16 2.46
N CYS A 172 -4.78 -3.31 2.25
CA CYS A 172 -5.75 -2.96 3.27
C CYS A 172 -5.63 -3.85 4.51
N GLY A 173 -6.09 -3.34 5.66
CA GLY A 173 -6.00 -4.00 6.95
C GLY A 173 -4.70 -3.76 7.71
N LEU A 174 -3.86 -2.84 7.24
CA LEU A 174 -2.61 -2.45 7.86
C LEU A 174 -2.64 -0.95 8.20
N VAL A 175 -2.05 -0.59 9.34
CA VAL A 175 -1.50 0.75 9.57
C VAL A 175 0.02 0.65 9.49
N SER A 176 0.66 1.67 8.93
CA SER A 176 2.10 1.59 8.66
C SER A 176 2.81 2.94 8.68
N LEU A 177 4.05 2.91 9.16
CA LEU A 177 5.04 3.97 9.03
C LEU A 177 6.00 3.61 7.89
N ASN A 178 6.10 4.48 6.89
CA ASN A 178 6.97 4.34 5.73
C ASN A 178 7.99 5.47 5.70
N ILE A 179 9.19 5.19 5.20
CA ILE A 179 10.25 6.20 5.00
C ILE A 179 10.49 6.32 3.50
N LEU A 180 10.10 7.47 2.96
CA LEU A 180 10.06 7.73 1.53
C LEU A 180 11.31 8.50 1.13
N ASP A 181 11.96 8.08 0.06
CA ASP A 181 13.18 8.68 -0.52
C ASP A 181 13.01 9.01 -2.02
N SER A 182 11.81 8.79 -2.56
CA SER A 182 11.49 8.94 -3.97
C SER A 182 10.07 9.46 -4.16
N PRO A 183 9.80 10.31 -5.16
CA PRO A 183 8.47 10.82 -5.42
C PRO A 183 7.44 9.71 -5.67
N ILE A 184 6.21 9.95 -5.20
CA ILE A 184 5.07 9.05 -5.36
C ILE A 184 4.33 9.43 -6.65
N PHE A 185 4.27 8.50 -7.59
CA PHE A 185 3.52 8.65 -8.84
C PHE A 185 2.62 7.44 -9.07
N GLY A 186 1.44 7.71 -9.63
CA GLY A 186 0.45 6.67 -9.91
C GLY A 186 -0.49 6.36 -8.74
N PRO A 187 -1.38 5.37 -8.92
CA PRO A 187 -2.29 4.90 -7.88
C PRO A 187 -1.60 3.94 -6.88
N PRO A 188 -2.12 3.77 -5.65
CA PRO A 188 -1.47 2.98 -4.57
C PRO A 188 -0.90 1.61 -4.96
N PHE A 189 -1.58 0.86 -5.83
CA PHE A 189 -1.14 -0.47 -6.24
C PHE A 189 0.11 -0.46 -7.12
N THR A 190 0.60 0.69 -7.60
CA THR A 190 1.82 0.79 -8.42
C THR A 190 3.09 1.05 -7.62
N HIS A 191 2.98 1.23 -6.30
CA HIS A 191 4.10 1.60 -5.44
C HIS A 191 3.95 1.05 -4.02
N ILE A 192 3.41 -0.17 -3.90
CA ILE A 192 3.45 -0.91 -2.64
C ILE A 192 4.91 -1.16 -2.26
N GLN A 193 5.24 -0.98 -0.98
CA GLN A 193 6.59 -1.17 -0.47
C GLN A 193 6.56 -1.75 0.94
N GLN A 194 7.73 -2.23 1.39
CA GLN A 194 7.87 -2.70 2.76
C GLN A 194 7.92 -1.50 3.71
N PRO A 195 7.03 -1.44 4.72
CA PRO A 195 7.03 -0.36 5.70
C PRO A 195 8.20 -0.50 6.68
N TYR A 196 8.61 0.61 7.29
CA TYR A 196 9.57 0.61 8.40
C TYR A 196 8.99 -0.08 9.63
N ARG A 197 7.70 0.17 9.89
CA ARG A 197 6.92 -0.56 10.89
C ARG A 197 5.47 -0.65 10.46
N SER A 198 4.81 -1.76 10.74
CA SER A 198 3.38 -1.91 10.50
C SER A 198 2.69 -2.81 11.50
N TYR A 199 1.38 -2.66 11.59
CA TYR A 199 0.51 -3.46 12.46
C TYR A 199 -0.69 -3.95 11.66
N PHE A 200 -1.02 -5.24 11.83
CA PHE A 200 -2.15 -5.85 11.17
C PHE A 200 -3.41 -5.66 12.00
N ILE A 201 -4.26 -4.73 11.55
CA ILE A 201 -5.56 -4.49 12.14
C ILE A 201 -6.53 -5.61 11.79
N GLY A 202 -6.35 -6.27 10.64
CA GLY A 202 -7.18 -7.41 10.22
C GLY A 202 -8.55 -7.04 9.66
N HIS A 203 -8.94 -5.77 9.71
CA HIS A 203 -10.22 -5.25 9.22
C HIS A 203 -10.00 -4.11 8.22
N ASN A 204 -10.97 -3.86 7.35
CA ASN A 204 -10.95 -2.71 6.42
C ASN A 204 -11.52 -1.42 7.05
N SER A 205 -11.75 -1.42 8.35
CA SER A 205 -12.42 -0.38 9.10
C SER A 205 -11.88 -0.34 10.53
N PRO A 206 -11.64 0.86 11.11
CA PRO A 206 -11.20 0.98 12.50
C PRO A 206 -12.33 0.73 13.52
N ARG A 207 -13.59 0.58 13.10
CA ARG A 207 -14.74 0.35 14.01
C ARG A 207 -14.70 -0.99 14.72
N ASP A 208 -14.07 -1.99 14.13
CA ASP A 208 -14.09 -3.36 14.63
C ASP A 208 -13.31 -3.49 15.96
N ASP A 209 -12.18 -2.78 16.08
CA ASP A 209 -11.43 -2.61 17.33
C ASP A 209 -10.76 -1.22 17.36
N PRO A 210 -11.49 -0.17 17.78
CA PRO A 210 -11.01 1.21 17.77
C PRO A 210 -9.82 1.45 18.68
N ASP A 211 -9.78 0.76 19.83
CA ASP A 211 -8.73 0.92 20.83
C ASP A 211 -7.42 0.32 20.34
N TYR A 212 -7.45 -0.92 19.82
CA TYR A 212 -6.28 -1.53 19.21
C TYR A 212 -5.75 -0.72 18.02
N TYR A 213 -6.64 -0.19 17.18
CA TYR A 213 -6.27 0.69 16.08
C TYR A 213 -5.54 1.96 16.57
N LEU A 214 -6.03 2.60 17.64
CA LEU A 214 -5.37 3.77 18.22
C LEU A 214 -4.03 3.41 18.86
N ASP A 215 -3.93 2.28 19.56
CA ASP A 215 -2.68 1.82 20.16
C ASP A 215 -1.60 1.55 19.10
N CYS A 216 -1.97 0.94 17.98
CA CYS A 216 -1.08 0.76 16.84
C CYS A 216 -0.58 2.10 16.29
N LEU A 217 -1.47 3.08 16.11
CA LEU A 217 -1.07 4.41 15.60
C LEU A 217 -0.21 5.19 16.60
N ARG A 218 -0.54 5.14 17.89
CA ARG A 218 0.29 5.73 18.96
C ARG A 218 1.70 5.16 18.91
N GLU A 219 1.83 3.84 18.78
CA GLU A 219 3.13 3.21 18.71
C GLU A 219 3.89 3.60 17.42
N LEU A 220 3.23 3.70 16.26
CA LEU A 220 3.90 4.21 15.04
C LEU A 220 4.43 5.64 15.23
N ILE A 221 3.69 6.50 15.92
CA ILE A 221 4.13 7.86 16.25
C ILE A 221 5.31 7.83 17.22
N THR A 222 5.26 6.97 18.25
CA THR A 222 6.36 6.76 19.21
C THR A 222 7.62 6.28 18.50
N VAL A 223 7.50 5.31 17.60
CA VAL A 223 8.58 4.75 16.79
C VAL A 223 9.19 5.82 15.90
N TYR A 224 8.37 6.63 15.22
CA TYR A 224 8.88 7.77 14.45
C TYR A 224 9.69 8.73 15.33
N ARG A 225 9.16 9.12 16.50
CA ARG A 225 9.86 10.04 17.39
C ARG A 225 11.18 9.45 17.88
N ARG A 226 11.15 8.20 18.35
CA ARG A 226 12.31 7.51 18.94
C ARG A 226 13.39 7.20 17.91
N ASP A 227 13.01 6.56 16.80
CA ASP A 227 13.97 5.96 15.88
C ASP A 227 14.39 6.92 14.76
N ILE A 228 13.52 7.88 14.39
CA ILE A 228 13.72 8.72 13.20
C ILE A 228 13.93 10.18 13.61
N ALA A 229 12.97 10.81 14.28
CA ALA A 229 13.06 12.24 14.61
C ALA A 229 14.13 12.55 15.68
N CYS A 230 14.39 11.62 16.60
CA CYS A 230 15.42 11.73 17.64
C CYS A 230 16.54 10.68 17.48
N GLY A 231 16.52 9.87 16.42
CA GLY A 231 17.49 8.80 16.21
C GLY A 231 18.90 9.32 15.90
N PRO A 232 19.95 8.50 16.10
CA PRO A 232 21.33 8.92 15.84
C PRO A 232 21.62 9.19 14.35
N GLU A 233 20.87 8.57 13.45
CA GLU A 233 21.08 8.71 12.00
C GLU A 233 20.42 9.98 11.42
N TYR A 234 19.31 10.45 12.01
CA TYR A 234 18.45 11.49 11.41
C TYR A 234 17.85 12.52 12.41
N GLY A 235 18.14 12.37 13.70
CA GLY A 235 17.57 13.18 14.77
C GLY A 235 18.53 14.23 15.32
N MET A 236 18.31 14.66 16.57
CA MET A 236 19.06 15.74 17.22
C MET A 236 20.59 15.54 17.28
N TYR A 237 21.07 14.31 17.11
CA TYR A 237 22.49 13.95 17.15
C TYR A 237 23.06 13.57 15.76
N GLY A 238 22.24 13.58 14.71
CA GLY A 238 22.67 13.41 13.32
C GLY A 238 23.23 14.71 12.74
N ASP A 239 23.49 14.74 11.43
CA ASP A 239 23.86 15.98 10.74
C ASP A 239 22.76 17.03 10.98
N GLU A 240 23.13 18.17 11.60
CA GLU A 240 22.19 19.23 12.02
C GLU A 240 21.32 19.75 10.86
N GLN A 241 21.65 19.44 9.61
CA GLN A 241 20.90 19.84 8.42
C GLN A 241 19.84 18.84 7.95
N ILE A 242 19.88 17.58 8.37
CA ILE A 242 18.98 16.55 7.83
C ILE A 242 17.78 16.37 8.77
N ARG A 243 16.62 16.87 8.36
CA ARG A 243 15.33 16.66 9.05
C ARG A 243 14.44 15.76 8.21
N ILE A 244 13.85 14.74 8.84
CA ILE A 244 12.84 13.86 8.21
C ILE A 244 11.47 14.24 8.78
N PRO A 245 10.65 15.04 8.06
CA PRO A 245 9.31 15.40 8.52
C PRO A 245 8.36 14.20 8.48
N LEU A 246 7.32 14.22 9.31
CA LEU A 246 6.25 13.22 9.30
C LEU A 246 4.96 13.79 8.73
N ILE A 247 4.41 13.09 7.75
CA ILE A 247 3.07 13.33 7.20
C ILE A 247 2.15 12.19 7.64
N ILE A 248 1.03 12.51 8.28
CA ILE A 248 0.00 11.57 8.70
C ILE A 248 -1.26 11.83 7.86
N ASN A 249 -1.62 10.88 7.00
CA ASN A 249 -2.90 10.91 6.29
C ASN A 249 -3.96 10.17 7.12
N THR A 250 -5.08 10.84 7.44
CA THR A 250 -6.11 10.26 8.29
C THR A 250 -7.22 9.56 7.50
N HIS A 251 -7.91 8.63 8.16
CA HIS A 251 -9.16 8.05 7.64
C HIS A 251 -10.23 9.14 7.36
N GLY A 252 -11.15 8.84 6.44
CA GLY A 252 -12.15 9.82 5.99
C GLY A 252 -13.43 9.96 6.81
N TRP A 253 -13.46 9.52 8.08
CA TRP A 253 -14.71 9.56 8.88
C TRP A 253 -14.75 10.86 9.67
N SER A 254 -15.78 11.67 9.44
CA SER A 254 -15.83 13.05 9.93
C SER A 254 -16.85 13.28 11.07
N LYS A 255 -17.50 12.22 11.57
CA LYS A 255 -18.59 12.30 12.56
C LYS A 255 -18.55 11.12 13.54
N GLY A 256 -19.11 11.33 14.74
CA GLY A 256 -19.20 10.32 15.80
C GLY A 256 -17.82 9.75 16.15
N MET A 257 -17.75 8.43 16.37
CA MET A 257 -16.52 7.69 16.64
C MET A 257 -15.37 8.05 15.69
N GLY A 258 -15.64 8.30 14.40
CA GLY A 258 -14.59 8.69 13.47
C GLY A 258 -13.94 10.04 13.80
N TYR A 259 -14.72 11.01 14.27
CA TYR A 259 -14.18 12.28 14.71
C TYR A 259 -13.41 12.12 16.04
N ASP A 260 -13.89 11.27 16.94
CA ASP A 260 -13.20 10.99 18.21
C ASP A 260 -11.83 10.34 17.95
N LEU A 261 -11.77 9.34 17.04
CA LEU A 261 -10.51 8.73 16.60
C LEU A 261 -9.54 9.78 16.03
N TYR A 262 -10.03 10.70 15.19
CA TYR A 262 -9.22 11.79 14.66
C TYR A 262 -8.64 12.69 15.75
N LEU A 263 -9.44 13.07 16.76
CA LEU A 263 -8.97 13.86 17.90
C LEU A 263 -7.92 13.11 18.74
N HIS A 264 -8.08 11.80 18.92
CA HIS A 264 -7.05 10.97 19.58
C HIS A 264 -5.75 10.91 18.78
N ILE A 265 -5.82 10.85 17.44
CA ILE A 265 -4.63 10.92 16.57
C ILE A 265 -3.94 12.28 16.75
N ILE A 266 -4.68 13.39 16.75
CA ILE A 266 -4.11 14.73 17.01
C ILE A 266 -3.42 14.78 18.38
N SER A 267 -4.11 14.32 19.42
CA SER A 267 -3.59 14.33 20.80
C SER A 267 -2.29 13.51 20.94
N SER A 268 -2.21 12.37 20.25
CA SER A 268 -1.03 11.51 20.26
C SER A 268 0.13 12.10 19.43
N ALA A 269 -0.20 12.62 18.24
CA ALA A 269 0.76 13.14 17.27
C ALA A 269 1.32 14.52 17.64
N LYS A 270 0.58 15.33 18.41
CA LYS A 270 0.94 16.71 18.76
C LYS A 270 1.49 17.47 17.54
N PRO A 271 0.69 17.62 16.47
CA PRO A 271 1.18 18.10 15.19
C PRO A 271 1.62 19.56 15.27
N SER A 272 2.61 19.92 14.47
CA SER A 272 2.94 21.32 14.16
C SER A 272 1.98 21.92 13.14
N HIS A 273 1.42 21.08 12.25
CA HIS A 273 0.59 21.49 11.12
C HIS A 273 -0.63 20.60 10.98
N ILE A 274 -1.79 21.21 10.73
CA ILE A 274 -3.02 20.51 10.38
C ILE A 274 -3.54 21.08 9.06
N PHE A 275 -3.61 20.22 8.03
CA PHE A 275 -4.22 20.52 6.75
C PHE A 275 -5.65 19.98 6.73
N GLN A 276 -6.61 20.88 6.98
CA GLN A 276 -8.02 20.54 7.06
C GLN A 276 -8.73 20.85 5.74
N PHE A 277 -9.26 19.81 5.10
CA PHE A 277 -10.02 19.98 3.87
C PHE A 277 -11.34 20.71 4.11
N TYR A 278 -11.64 21.64 3.22
CA TYR A 278 -12.83 22.48 3.27
C TYR A 278 -13.49 22.65 1.90
N SER A 279 -14.81 22.85 1.92
CA SER A 279 -15.60 23.28 0.78
C SER A 279 -16.57 24.39 1.21
N ALA A 280 -16.59 25.50 0.47
CA ALA A 280 -17.56 26.58 0.65
C ALA A 280 -18.96 26.18 0.18
N THR A 281 -19.06 25.23 -0.77
CA THR A 281 -20.32 24.81 -1.38
C THR A 281 -20.86 23.50 -0.79
N ILE A 282 -19.98 22.56 -0.43
CA ILE A 282 -20.34 21.23 0.08
C ILE A 282 -20.02 21.16 1.58
N THR A 283 -20.75 21.94 2.38
CA THR A 283 -20.45 22.14 3.81
C THR A 283 -20.65 20.89 4.67
N ASN A 284 -21.51 19.97 4.24
CA ASN A 284 -21.75 18.70 4.95
C ASN A 284 -20.55 17.74 4.95
N LYS A 285 -19.53 17.99 4.10
CA LYS A 285 -18.24 17.29 4.09
C LYS A 285 -17.15 17.99 4.90
N ASN A 286 -17.41 19.17 5.45
CA ASN A 286 -16.45 19.85 6.30
C ASN A 286 -16.37 19.14 7.66
N LEU A 287 -15.16 19.10 8.21
CA LEU A 287 -14.97 18.64 9.58
C LEU A 287 -15.56 19.66 10.57
N PRO A 288 -16.01 19.21 11.76
CA PRO A 288 -16.34 20.12 12.85
C PRO A 288 -15.16 21.02 13.22
N PRO A 289 -15.43 22.17 13.87
CA PRO A 289 -14.36 22.98 14.46
C PRO A 289 -13.52 22.15 15.43
N LEU A 290 -12.21 22.37 15.40
CA LEU A 290 -11.28 21.76 16.35
C LEU A 290 -11.62 22.23 17.78
N PRO A 291 -11.58 21.34 18.78
CA PRO A 291 -11.79 21.72 20.17
C PRO A 291 -10.73 22.72 20.68
N GLU A 292 -11.08 23.51 21.69
CA GLU A 292 -10.20 24.53 22.28
C GLU A 292 -8.86 23.96 22.75
N TYR A 293 -8.84 22.78 23.36
CA TYR A 293 -7.62 22.13 23.82
C TYR A 293 -6.63 21.77 22.69
N VAL A 294 -7.09 21.74 21.43
CA VAL A 294 -6.23 21.52 20.26
C VAL A 294 -5.69 22.85 19.75
N VAL A 295 -6.54 23.88 19.66
CA VAL A 295 -6.17 25.18 19.06
C VAL A 295 -5.50 26.15 20.03
N SER A 296 -5.65 25.91 21.34
CA SER A 296 -5.09 26.69 22.43
C SER A 296 -4.66 25.77 23.59
N PRO A 297 -3.64 24.91 23.39
CA PRO A 297 -3.17 24.02 24.45
C PRO A 297 -2.43 24.81 25.55
N ASN A 298 -2.55 24.35 26.81
CA ASN A 298 -1.98 25.08 27.97
C ASN A 298 -0.44 25.09 28.02
N ASP A 299 0.21 24.03 27.53
CA ASP A 299 1.65 23.79 27.75
C ASP A 299 2.47 23.67 26.46
N GLN A 300 1.89 23.98 25.30
CA GLN A 300 2.50 23.77 23.98
C GLN A 300 2.11 24.87 23.01
N GLU A 301 2.91 25.08 21.96
CA GLU A 301 2.47 25.92 20.83
C GLU A 301 1.32 25.23 20.08
N PRO A 302 0.27 25.97 19.70
CA PRO A 302 -0.83 25.40 18.94
C PRO A 302 -0.39 25.04 17.50
N PRO A 303 -1.01 24.01 16.88
CA PRO A 303 -0.74 23.68 15.49
C PRO A 303 -1.15 24.82 14.56
N LYS A 304 -0.36 25.05 13.51
CA LYS A 304 -0.76 25.89 12.38
C LYS A 304 -1.85 25.17 11.58
N VAL A 305 -3.07 25.68 11.61
CA VAL A 305 -4.21 25.10 10.87
C VAL A 305 -4.35 25.78 9.51
N SER A 306 -4.18 24.99 8.45
CA SER A 306 -4.35 25.41 7.05
C SER A 306 -5.63 24.79 6.47
N PHE A 307 -6.51 25.63 5.91
CA PHE A 307 -7.69 25.15 5.18
C PHE A 307 -7.36 24.89 3.71
N VAL A 308 -7.55 23.64 3.29
CA VAL A 308 -7.17 23.17 1.96
C VAL A 308 -8.43 22.89 1.13
N GLU A 309 -8.52 23.46 -0.07
CA GLU A 309 -9.69 23.33 -0.92
C GLU A 309 -9.93 21.89 -1.37
N MET A 310 -11.18 21.44 -1.27
CA MET A 310 -11.62 20.16 -1.82
C MET A 310 -11.54 20.15 -3.35
N ILE A 311 -10.95 19.09 -3.93
CA ILE A 311 -11.06 18.82 -5.36
C ILE A 311 -12.24 17.87 -5.58
N ASP A 312 -13.23 18.32 -6.36
CA ASP A 312 -14.31 17.45 -6.84
C ASP A 312 -13.89 16.76 -8.14
N THR A 313 -14.08 15.44 -8.21
CA THR A 313 -13.86 14.68 -9.44
C THR A 313 -15.19 14.57 -10.17
N PRO A 314 -15.33 15.14 -11.39
CA PRO A 314 -16.57 15.04 -12.13
C PRO A 314 -16.83 13.58 -12.54
N GLY A 315 -17.94 13.03 -12.06
CA GLY A 315 -18.44 11.71 -12.44
C GLY A 315 -18.03 10.55 -11.51
N PRO A 316 -18.62 9.36 -11.71
CA PRO A 316 -18.32 8.20 -10.88
C PRO A 316 -16.90 7.68 -11.15
N SER A 317 -16.14 7.43 -10.08
CA SER A 317 -14.84 6.76 -10.18
C SER A 317 -14.95 5.42 -10.93
N LYS A 318 -14.08 5.20 -11.92
CA LYS A 318 -14.00 3.93 -12.68
C LYS A 318 -13.85 2.72 -11.75
N TYR A 319 -13.13 2.89 -10.65
CA TYR A 319 -12.86 1.84 -9.66
C TYR A 319 -13.41 2.21 -8.29
N SER A 320 -14.14 1.28 -7.69
CA SER A 320 -14.66 1.41 -6.32
C SER A 320 -13.54 1.25 -5.29
N ALA A 321 -13.83 1.58 -4.03
CA ALA A 321 -12.91 1.27 -2.91
C ALA A 321 -12.61 -0.23 -2.81
N SER A 322 -13.57 -1.09 -3.15
CA SER A 322 -13.35 -2.54 -3.18
C SER A 322 -12.37 -2.95 -4.28
N ASP A 323 -12.49 -2.35 -5.47
CA ASP A 323 -11.57 -2.62 -6.58
C ASP A 323 -10.14 -2.23 -6.24
N ARG A 324 -9.97 -1.05 -5.61
CA ARG A 324 -8.65 -0.57 -5.19
C ARG A 324 -7.99 -1.53 -4.21
N ARG A 325 -8.75 -2.05 -3.24
CA ARG A 325 -8.25 -3.09 -2.30
C ARG A 325 -7.79 -4.36 -3.02
N VAL A 326 -8.58 -4.83 -3.99
CA VAL A 326 -8.21 -6.01 -4.79
C VAL A 326 -6.94 -5.76 -5.60
N LEU A 327 -6.82 -4.61 -6.26
CA LEU A 327 -5.61 -4.23 -7.00
C LEU A 327 -4.38 -4.13 -6.09
N SER A 328 -4.52 -3.58 -4.89
CA SER A 328 -3.41 -3.56 -3.91
C SER A 328 -3.01 -4.97 -3.48
N LEU A 329 -3.97 -5.87 -3.25
CA LEU A 329 -3.67 -7.27 -2.93
C LEU A 329 -2.98 -7.99 -4.10
N PHE A 330 -3.39 -7.71 -5.35
CA PHE A 330 -2.72 -8.25 -6.54
C PHE A 330 -1.27 -7.78 -6.59
N SER A 331 -1.05 -6.46 -6.51
CA SER A 331 0.28 -5.89 -6.49
C SER A 331 1.16 -6.49 -5.39
N TYR A 332 0.63 -6.63 -4.18
CA TYR A 332 1.37 -7.22 -3.06
C TYR A 332 1.72 -8.70 -3.30
N PHE A 333 0.74 -9.58 -3.53
CA PHE A 333 1.02 -11.02 -3.64
C PHE A 333 1.83 -11.39 -4.89
N TYR A 334 1.77 -10.58 -5.94
CA TYR A 334 2.58 -10.78 -7.14
C TYR A 334 3.93 -10.07 -7.10
N SER A 335 4.20 -9.26 -6.08
CA SER A 335 5.50 -8.61 -5.92
C SER A 335 6.64 -9.62 -5.69
N THR A 336 7.86 -9.20 -6.02
CA THR A 336 9.08 -10.00 -5.90
C THR A 336 10.07 -9.33 -4.93
N SER A 337 11.06 -10.08 -4.45
CA SER A 337 12.13 -9.53 -3.61
C SER A 337 12.93 -8.41 -4.29
N ALA A 338 12.94 -8.34 -5.62
CA ALA A 338 13.59 -7.26 -6.36
C ALA A 338 12.94 -5.90 -6.08
N MET A 339 11.63 -5.87 -5.82
CA MET A 339 10.91 -4.65 -5.43
C MET A 339 11.38 -4.15 -4.06
N THR A 340 11.58 -5.05 -3.09
CA THR A 340 12.04 -4.72 -1.73
C THR A 340 13.40 -4.02 -1.73
N VAL A 341 14.32 -4.47 -2.60
CA VAL A 341 15.66 -3.86 -2.74
C VAL A 341 15.72 -2.79 -3.86
N LYS A 342 14.57 -2.40 -4.43
CA LYS A 342 14.45 -1.46 -5.56
C LYS A 342 15.40 -1.77 -6.73
N GLN A 343 15.60 -3.06 -7.04
CA GLN A 343 16.53 -3.49 -8.07
C GLN A 343 15.96 -3.20 -9.47
N GLU A 344 16.65 -2.38 -10.23
CA GLU A 344 16.28 -2.04 -11.61
C GLU A 344 16.48 -3.22 -12.58
N ASN A 345 15.72 -3.20 -13.69
CA ASN A 345 15.79 -4.18 -14.78
C ASN A 345 15.48 -5.63 -14.36
N VAL A 346 14.85 -5.82 -13.21
CA VAL A 346 14.32 -7.10 -12.73
C VAL A 346 12.84 -6.92 -12.43
N LYS A 347 12.01 -7.89 -12.82
CA LYS A 347 10.56 -7.81 -12.59
C LYS A 347 10.26 -7.57 -11.10
N TRP A 348 9.63 -6.45 -10.81
CA TRP A 348 9.08 -6.15 -9.48
C TRP A 348 7.78 -6.89 -9.24
N TRP A 349 7.02 -7.16 -10.31
CA TRP A 349 5.80 -7.96 -10.28
C TRP A 349 5.87 -9.14 -11.26
N ALA A 350 5.57 -10.33 -10.77
CA ALA A 350 5.63 -11.59 -11.51
C ALA A 350 4.22 -12.15 -11.80
N PHE A 351 3.40 -11.38 -12.52
CA PHE A 351 2.03 -11.78 -12.91
C PHE A 351 1.98 -12.90 -13.96
N ASP A 352 3.08 -13.20 -14.62
CA ASP A 352 3.23 -14.34 -15.54
C ASP A 352 3.18 -15.69 -14.82
N GLN A 353 3.38 -15.72 -13.50
CA GLN A 353 3.29 -16.93 -12.68
C GLN A 353 2.13 -16.84 -11.67
N PRO A 354 0.94 -17.38 -12.01
CA PRO A 354 -0.22 -17.42 -11.13
C PRO A 354 0.10 -18.03 -9.76
N LEU A 355 -0.54 -17.51 -8.71
CA LEU A 355 -0.29 -17.96 -7.33
C LEU A 355 -0.53 -19.47 -7.15
N VAL A 356 -1.52 -20.04 -7.84
CA VAL A 356 -1.81 -21.48 -7.80
C VAL A 356 -0.67 -22.36 -8.35
N ARG A 357 0.26 -21.80 -9.12
CA ARG A 357 1.45 -22.51 -9.64
C ARG A 357 2.70 -22.30 -8.79
N ARG A 358 2.67 -21.35 -7.85
CA ARG A 358 3.83 -21.06 -7.00
C ARG A 358 3.99 -22.15 -5.94
N VAL A 359 5.23 -22.49 -5.63
CA VAL A 359 5.55 -23.40 -4.55
C VAL A 359 5.32 -22.65 -3.22
N PRO A 360 4.47 -23.16 -2.32
CA PRO A 360 4.24 -22.52 -1.03
C PRO A 360 5.42 -22.75 -0.09
N TRP A 361 5.60 -21.83 0.86
CA TRP A 361 6.44 -22.06 2.02
C TRP A 361 5.75 -23.04 2.98
N CYS A 362 6.53 -23.91 3.60
CA CYS A 362 6.05 -24.83 4.63
C CYS A 362 6.39 -24.27 6.01
N LEU A 363 5.36 -23.96 6.79
CA LEU A 363 5.48 -23.48 8.17
C LEU A 363 4.98 -24.58 9.11
N ASP A 364 5.91 -25.26 9.78
CA ASP A 364 5.59 -26.20 10.87
C ASP A 364 5.15 -25.40 12.11
N TRP A 365 3.87 -25.47 12.48
CA TRP A 365 3.35 -24.64 13.57
C TRP A 365 3.86 -25.05 14.95
N ARG A 366 4.43 -26.25 15.10
CA ARG A 366 5.02 -26.70 16.37
C ARG A 366 6.31 -25.95 16.69
N LYS A 367 7.04 -25.55 15.64
CA LYS A 367 8.35 -24.90 15.75
C LYS A 367 8.28 -23.41 15.39
N GLY A 368 7.52 -23.08 14.37
CA GLY A 368 7.47 -21.73 13.80
C GLY A 368 6.45 -20.81 14.46
N LEU A 369 5.43 -21.31 15.16
CA LEU A 369 4.41 -20.48 15.81
C LEU A 369 4.53 -20.50 17.33
N THR A 370 5.71 -20.12 17.84
CA THR A 370 6.03 -20.16 19.29
C THR A 370 5.11 -19.29 20.14
N LYS A 371 4.48 -18.26 19.54
CA LYS A 371 3.54 -17.34 20.18
C LYS A 371 2.08 -17.60 19.79
N GLY A 372 1.83 -18.51 18.84
CA GLY A 372 0.50 -19.04 18.52
C GLY A 372 -0.28 -18.32 17.42
N ILE A 373 -1.60 -18.48 17.46
CA ILE A 373 -2.56 -18.01 16.45
C ILE A 373 -3.63 -17.14 17.10
N PHE A 374 -3.78 -15.90 16.63
CA PHE A 374 -4.80 -14.96 17.10
C PHE A 374 -5.92 -14.82 16.07
N MET A 375 -7.15 -14.80 16.57
CA MET A 375 -8.35 -14.49 15.77
C MET A 375 -8.90 -13.16 16.22
N LEU A 376 -8.83 -12.14 15.36
CA LEU A 376 -9.32 -10.80 15.72
C LEU A 376 -10.84 -10.66 15.58
N SER A 377 -11.49 -11.62 14.91
CA SER A 377 -12.92 -11.55 14.63
C SER A 377 -13.56 -12.90 14.44
N GLY A 378 -14.79 -13.01 14.95
CA GLY A 378 -15.59 -14.21 14.95
C GLY A 378 -15.15 -15.17 16.03
N GLU A 379 -16.11 -15.60 16.85
CA GLU A 379 -15.90 -16.68 17.81
C GLU A 379 -15.74 -17.99 17.04
N VAL A 380 -14.50 -18.45 16.88
CA VAL A 380 -14.19 -19.71 16.20
C VAL A 380 -13.80 -20.75 17.25
N PRO A 381 -14.58 -21.82 17.42
CA PRO A 381 -14.19 -22.92 18.29
C PRO A 381 -12.88 -23.56 17.81
N LEU A 382 -12.07 -24.08 18.73
CA LEU A 382 -10.79 -24.72 18.41
C LEU A 382 -10.93 -25.84 17.36
N SER A 383 -12.05 -26.59 17.40
CA SER A 383 -12.37 -27.65 16.43
C SER A 383 -12.55 -27.14 14.99
N GLN A 384 -12.81 -25.85 14.81
CA GLN A 384 -13.00 -25.19 13.52
C GLN A 384 -11.81 -24.31 13.09
N LEU A 385 -10.77 -24.19 13.93
CA LEU A 385 -9.63 -23.30 13.69
C LEU A 385 -9.00 -23.51 12.31
N LEU A 386 -8.62 -24.75 11.97
CA LEU A 386 -7.99 -25.05 10.70
C LEU A 386 -8.93 -24.78 9.51
N TYR A 387 -10.23 -25.01 9.67
CA TYR A 387 -11.21 -24.68 8.62
C TYR A 387 -11.33 -23.18 8.40
N ALA A 388 -11.29 -22.37 9.47
CA ALA A 388 -11.36 -20.91 9.39
C ALA A 388 -10.09 -20.29 8.80
N LEU A 389 -8.94 -20.95 8.96
CA LEU A 389 -7.65 -20.51 8.42
C LEU A 389 -7.45 -20.92 6.95
N ASN A 390 -7.94 -22.09 6.53
CA ASN A 390 -7.70 -22.58 5.18
C ASN A 390 -8.35 -21.68 4.12
N GLY A 391 -7.57 -21.20 3.15
CA GLY A 391 -8.03 -20.27 2.12
C GLY A 391 -8.21 -18.82 2.59
N SER A 392 -7.61 -18.44 3.73
CA SER A 392 -7.69 -17.08 4.27
C SER A 392 -6.43 -16.25 4.02
N ILE A 393 -6.58 -14.92 4.10
CA ILE A 393 -5.46 -13.99 4.23
C ILE A 393 -5.18 -13.78 5.72
N VAL A 394 -3.91 -13.91 6.11
CA VAL A 394 -3.44 -13.72 7.48
C VAL A 394 -2.28 -12.73 7.54
N GLY A 395 -2.12 -12.06 8.67
CA GLY A 395 -0.93 -11.31 9.02
C GLY A 395 0.13 -12.24 9.61
N LEU A 396 1.35 -12.14 9.13
CA LEU A 396 2.53 -12.77 9.73
C LEU A 396 3.16 -11.76 10.68
N ILE A 397 3.29 -12.16 11.94
CA ILE A 397 3.75 -11.30 13.03
C ILE A 397 5.03 -11.88 13.63
N GLY A 398 5.96 -11.00 13.99
CA GLY A 398 7.21 -11.33 14.66
C GLY A 398 7.53 -10.36 15.79
N ASP A 399 8.52 -10.70 16.61
CA ASP A 399 9.01 -9.82 17.67
C ASP A 399 9.62 -8.55 17.08
N ILE A 400 9.50 -7.43 17.80
CA ILE A 400 10.26 -6.22 17.48
C ILE A 400 11.72 -6.45 17.87
N ASP A 401 12.61 -6.48 16.87
CA ASP A 401 14.05 -6.56 17.08
C ASP A 401 14.56 -5.30 17.81
N ASN A 402 14.62 -5.34 19.15
CA ASN A 402 15.33 -4.35 19.96
C ASN A 402 16.83 -4.67 19.95
N SER A 403 17.51 -4.49 18.82
CA SER A 403 18.93 -4.82 18.71
C SER A 403 19.83 -3.80 19.44
N TYR A 404 19.94 -3.97 20.76
CA TYR A 404 21.22 -4.11 21.46
C TYR A 404 21.15 -5.38 22.29
N LYS A 405 21.07 -6.54 21.63
CA LYS A 405 21.48 -7.84 22.19
C LYS A 405 21.82 -8.76 21.02
N SER A 406 23.08 -8.64 20.59
CA SER A 406 23.78 -9.72 19.92
C SER A 406 24.13 -10.76 20.98
N GLU A 407 23.27 -11.75 21.17
CA GLU A 407 23.69 -13.05 21.67
C GLU A 407 23.03 -14.10 20.77
N GLN A 408 23.85 -14.72 19.93
CA GLN A 408 23.56 -16.02 19.37
C GLN A 408 23.45 -16.98 20.55
N VAL A 409 22.22 -17.37 20.88
CA VAL A 409 21.99 -18.56 21.70
C VAL A 409 21.73 -19.68 20.73
N ASP A 410 22.76 -20.50 20.49
CA ASP A 410 22.60 -21.81 19.91
C ASP A 410 21.79 -22.65 20.92
N ILE A 411 20.48 -22.76 20.67
CA ILE A 411 19.63 -23.68 21.41
C ILE A 411 19.85 -25.07 20.81
N GLU A 412 20.67 -25.89 21.48
CA GLU A 412 20.70 -27.33 21.26
C GLU A 412 19.29 -27.90 21.55
N MET A 413 18.62 -28.35 20.49
CA MET A 413 17.35 -29.06 20.61
C MET A 413 17.59 -30.45 21.19
N SER A 414 17.19 -30.65 22.44
CA SER A 414 17.03 -31.99 23.00
C SER A 414 15.76 -32.63 22.42
N GLU A 415 15.93 -33.73 21.69
CA GLU A 415 14.82 -34.54 21.20
C GLU A 415 14.19 -35.32 22.38
N SER A 416 13.16 -34.74 23.01
CA SER A 416 12.22 -35.52 23.81
C SER A 416 11.26 -36.24 22.87
N LYS A 417 11.24 -37.58 22.97
CA LYS A 417 10.25 -38.44 22.32
C LYS A 417 8.89 -38.23 22.98
N GLU A 418 8.16 -37.19 22.58
CA GLU A 418 6.76 -37.03 22.95
C GLU A 418 5.85 -37.80 22.00
N GLN A 419 4.92 -38.55 22.59
CA GLN A 419 3.95 -39.39 21.90
C GLN A 419 3.11 -38.58 20.90
N GLU A 420 2.87 -39.15 19.71
CA GLU A 420 2.10 -38.61 18.58
C GLU A 420 0.62 -38.33 18.91
N SER A 421 0.36 -37.39 19.82
CA SER A 421 -0.91 -36.69 19.90
C SER A 421 -0.87 -35.51 18.93
N ARG A 422 -1.98 -35.19 18.26
CA ARG A 422 -2.07 -34.02 17.37
C ARG A 422 -1.76 -32.77 18.18
N ILE A 423 -0.59 -32.17 17.96
CA ILE A 423 -0.16 -30.97 18.66
C ILE A 423 -0.93 -29.80 18.05
N ILE A 424 -1.89 -29.29 18.81
CA ILE A 424 -2.71 -28.15 18.43
C ILE A 424 -1.88 -26.87 18.67
N PRO A 425 -1.86 -25.91 17.73
CA PRO A 425 -1.17 -24.65 17.96
C PRO A 425 -1.80 -23.89 19.13
N ASN A 426 -0.99 -23.12 19.87
CA ASN A 426 -1.49 -22.16 20.85
C ASN A 426 -2.50 -21.23 20.15
N TYR A 427 -3.67 -21.07 20.75
CA TYR A 427 -4.83 -20.45 20.11
C TYR A 427 -5.44 -19.38 21.01
N PHE A 428 -5.61 -18.19 20.45
CA PHE A 428 -6.10 -16.99 21.12
C PHE A 428 -7.35 -16.48 20.38
N PRO A 429 -8.55 -17.00 20.71
CA PRO A 429 -9.80 -16.53 20.13
C PRO A 429 -10.20 -15.15 20.66
N CYS A 430 -10.82 -14.35 19.80
CA CYS A 430 -11.65 -13.22 20.22
C CYS A 430 -13.01 -13.76 20.74
N PRO A 431 -13.61 -13.16 21.79
CA PRO A 431 -13.14 -11.97 22.53
C PRO A 431 -12.24 -12.28 23.74
N ASP A 432 -11.91 -13.54 24.00
CA ASP A 432 -11.22 -13.98 25.22
C ASP A 432 -9.79 -13.42 25.35
N PHE A 433 -9.17 -13.08 24.22
CA PHE A 433 -7.80 -12.55 24.18
C PHE A 433 -7.71 -11.26 23.37
N SER A 434 -6.92 -10.33 23.88
CA SER A 434 -6.56 -9.11 23.17
C SER A 434 -5.67 -9.39 21.97
N PRO A 435 -5.69 -8.53 20.94
CA PRO A 435 -4.75 -8.62 19.81
C PRO A 435 -3.28 -8.53 20.25
N PRO A 436 -2.32 -8.97 19.42
CA PRO A 436 -0.89 -8.87 19.75
C PRO A 436 -0.46 -7.42 20.02
N SER A 437 0.23 -7.21 21.14
CA SER A 437 0.66 -5.89 21.61
C SER A 437 1.51 -5.16 20.56
N PRO A 438 1.17 -3.91 20.18
CA PRO A 438 1.96 -3.13 19.24
C PRO A 438 3.37 -2.79 19.73
N THR A 439 3.60 -2.80 21.04
CA THR A 439 4.91 -2.48 21.66
C THR A 439 5.87 -3.66 21.66
N GLU A 440 5.37 -4.88 21.47
CA GLU A 440 6.16 -6.12 21.53
C GLU A 440 6.35 -6.75 20.14
N TYR A 441 5.34 -6.63 19.28
CA TYR A 441 5.28 -7.34 18.01
C TYR A 441 5.12 -6.39 16.84
N THR A 442 5.50 -6.82 15.63
CA THR A 442 5.24 -6.08 14.40
C THR A 442 4.70 -6.99 13.30
N CYS A 443 3.90 -6.43 12.41
CA CYS A 443 3.49 -7.13 11.20
C CYS A 443 4.61 -7.08 10.17
N LEU A 444 5.07 -8.28 9.79
CA LEU A 444 6.09 -8.51 8.78
C LEU A 444 5.50 -8.44 7.36
N GLY A 445 4.22 -8.79 7.23
CA GLY A 445 3.44 -8.72 6.00
C GLY A 445 2.26 -9.69 6.02
N LEU A 446 1.60 -9.82 4.88
CA LEU A 446 0.47 -10.73 4.69
C LEU A 446 0.88 -12.04 4.01
N ALA A 447 0.11 -13.10 4.26
CA ALA A 447 0.21 -14.39 3.60
C ALA A 447 -1.18 -14.98 3.28
N ILE A 448 -1.24 -15.84 2.27
CA ILE A 448 -2.40 -16.71 2.01
C ILE A 448 -2.10 -18.08 2.57
N ILE A 449 -2.97 -18.62 3.43
CA ILE A 449 -2.92 -20.02 3.83
C ILE A 449 -3.56 -20.83 2.70
N ARG A 450 -2.73 -21.41 1.84
CA ARG A 450 -3.17 -22.14 0.65
C ARG A 450 -3.76 -23.50 1.00
N SER A 451 -3.08 -24.21 1.90
CA SER A 451 -3.48 -25.53 2.37
C SER A 451 -2.88 -25.80 3.75
N ILE A 452 -3.50 -26.71 4.47
CA ILE A 452 -3.09 -27.12 5.81
C ILE A 452 -2.96 -28.64 5.78
N ASP A 453 -1.84 -29.17 6.28
CA ASP A 453 -1.66 -30.59 6.52
C ASP A 453 -1.62 -30.84 8.05
N PRO A 454 -2.74 -31.28 8.65
CA PRO A 454 -2.81 -31.60 10.07
C PRO A 454 -1.95 -32.78 10.50
N THR A 455 -1.58 -33.67 9.58
CA THR A 455 -0.75 -34.85 9.90
C THR A 455 0.71 -34.43 10.08
N SER A 456 1.22 -33.60 9.17
CA SER A 456 2.58 -33.05 9.27
C SER A 456 2.68 -31.75 10.09
N HIS A 457 1.57 -31.28 10.64
CA HIS A 457 1.47 -30.02 11.39
C HIS A 457 1.97 -28.80 10.61
N THR A 458 1.67 -28.74 9.31
CA THR A 458 2.26 -27.75 8.40
C THR A 458 1.20 -26.87 7.74
N PHE A 459 1.39 -25.54 7.83
CA PHE A 459 0.74 -24.57 6.97
C PHE A 459 1.53 -24.39 5.68
N HIS A 460 0.85 -24.47 4.54
CA HIS A 460 1.41 -24.11 3.24
C HIS A 460 1.01 -22.67 2.92
N ILE A 461 1.95 -21.74 2.99
CA ILE A 461 1.69 -20.31 2.87
C ILE A 461 2.27 -19.71 1.60
N LEU A 462 1.53 -18.77 1.00
CA LEU A 462 1.98 -17.97 -0.15
C LEU A 462 2.16 -16.52 0.30
N THR A 463 3.34 -15.97 0.09
CA THR A 463 3.69 -14.60 0.51
C THR A 463 4.87 -14.10 -0.32
N PRO A 464 4.92 -12.79 -0.65
CA PRO A 464 6.07 -12.19 -1.35
C PRO A 464 7.27 -11.96 -0.43
N LEU A 465 7.13 -12.17 0.89
CA LEU A 465 8.19 -11.90 1.85
C LEU A 465 9.43 -12.79 1.60
N PRO A 466 10.65 -12.24 1.70
CA PRO A 466 11.87 -13.02 1.57
C PRO A 466 12.06 -13.94 2.78
N SER A 467 12.84 -15.01 2.61
CA SER A 467 13.10 -16.00 3.66
C SER A 467 13.65 -15.37 4.95
N SER A 468 14.53 -14.38 4.84
CA SER A 468 15.10 -13.64 5.97
C SER A 468 14.06 -12.97 6.87
N VAL A 469 12.92 -12.55 6.29
CA VAL A 469 11.80 -11.99 7.05
C VAL A 469 10.90 -13.09 7.58
N LEU A 470 10.66 -14.14 6.79
CA LEU A 470 9.81 -15.27 7.21
C LEU A 470 10.34 -15.99 8.44
N PHE A 471 11.66 -16.13 8.60
CA PHE A 471 12.26 -16.73 9.79
C PHE A 471 11.98 -15.97 11.09
N LYS A 472 11.56 -14.71 11.02
CA LYS A 472 11.15 -13.91 12.19
C LYS A 472 9.69 -14.10 12.58
N THR A 473 8.92 -14.82 11.77
CA THR A 473 7.50 -15.06 12.05
C THR A 473 7.37 -16.02 13.22
N ASN A 474 6.65 -15.61 14.26
CA ASN A 474 6.37 -16.42 15.44
C ASN A 474 4.87 -16.53 15.76
N THR A 475 4.04 -15.74 15.06
CA THR A 475 2.59 -15.62 15.29
C THR A 475 1.85 -15.48 13.95
N ILE A 476 0.68 -16.10 13.84
CA ILE A 476 -0.29 -15.83 12.77
C ILE A 476 -1.48 -15.10 13.34
N VAL A 477 -1.92 -14.05 12.65
CA VAL A 477 -3.13 -13.30 13.02
C VAL A 477 -4.13 -13.34 11.87
N LYS A 478 -5.36 -13.78 12.15
CA LYS A 478 -6.44 -13.81 11.16
C LYS A 478 -7.53 -12.80 11.52
N GLY A 479 -7.84 -11.93 10.56
CA GLY A 479 -8.92 -10.94 10.64
C GLY A 479 -10.11 -11.30 9.75
N THR A 480 -10.71 -10.28 9.12
CA THR A 480 -11.87 -10.38 8.22
C THR A 480 -11.55 -10.10 6.75
N LEU A 481 -10.27 -9.90 6.42
CA LEU A 481 -9.87 -9.71 5.03
C LEU A 481 -10.24 -10.91 4.16
N GLU A 482 -11.04 -10.65 3.14
CA GLU A 482 -11.47 -11.66 2.18
C GLU A 482 -10.38 -11.90 1.12
N LEU A 483 -10.09 -13.17 0.84
CA LEU A 483 -9.25 -13.57 -0.28
C LEU A 483 -10.00 -13.32 -1.60
N PRO A 484 -9.53 -12.43 -2.49
CA PRO A 484 -10.17 -12.24 -3.78
C PRO A 484 -10.09 -13.51 -4.61
N VAL A 485 -11.23 -13.96 -5.15
CA VAL A 485 -11.34 -15.21 -5.93
C VAL A 485 -10.30 -15.29 -7.06
N TRP A 486 -9.93 -14.16 -7.67
CA TRP A 486 -8.94 -14.07 -8.74
C TRP A 486 -7.55 -14.56 -8.33
N LEU A 487 -7.19 -14.44 -7.05
CA LEU A 487 -5.92 -14.97 -6.52
C LEU A 487 -5.91 -16.50 -6.40
N MET A 488 -7.08 -17.14 -6.49
CA MET A 488 -7.27 -18.59 -6.48
C MET A 488 -7.35 -19.18 -7.90
N LEU A 489 -7.22 -18.36 -8.94
CA LEU A 489 -7.36 -18.76 -10.33
C LEU A 489 -6.01 -18.81 -11.07
N ASP A 490 -6.03 -19.48 -12.20
CA ASP A 490 -4.93 -19.47 -13.17
C ASP A 490 -5.33 -18.59 -14.35
N HIS A 491 -4.99 -17.30 -14.30
CA HIS A 491 -5.35 -16.33 -15.33
C HIS A 491 -4.54 -16.49 -16.63
N THR A 492 -3.45 -17.28 -16.63
CA THR A 492 -2.63 -17.54 -17.83
C THR A 492 -3.22 -18.61 -18.73
N LYS A 493 -4.24 -19.34 -18.28
CA LYS A 493 -4.90 -20.39 -19.06
C LYS A 493 -6.40 -20.14 -19.13
N ASN A 494 -6.96 -20.25 -20.33
CA ASN A 494 -8.41 -20.33 -20.52
C ASN A 494 -8.91 -21.69 -20.02
N SER A 495 -9.24 -21.80 -18.74
CA SER A 495 -9.64 -23.08 -18.15
C SER A 495 -11.16 -23.21 -18.06
N SER A 496 -11.83 -23.46 -19.19
CA SER A 496 -13.25 -23.86 -19.18
C SER A 496 -13.52 -25.06 -18.27
N LEU A 497 -12.54 -25.95 -18.11
CA LEU A 497 -12.68 -27.23 -17.42
C LEU A 497 -12.33 -27.25 -15.92
N GLY A 498 -11.59 -26.26 -15.38
CA GLY A 498 -11.13 -26.32 -13.97
C GLY A 498 -10.10 -25.26 -13.59
N VAL A 499 -9.36 -25.43 -12.48
CA VAL A 499 -8.14 -24.66 -12.15
C VAL A 499 -6.99 -25.62 -12.01
N HIS A 500 -5.88 -25.37 -12.71
CA HIS A 500 -4.65 -26.15 -12.57
C HIS A 500 -4.86 -27.69 -12.61
N GLY A 501 -5.62 -28.17 -13.60
CA GLY A 501 -5.91 -29.60 -13.78
C GLY A 501 -7.00 -30.17 -12.84
N VAL A 502 -7.51 -29.38 -11.89
CA VAL A 502 -8.61 -29.77 -11.00
C VAL A 502 -9.93 -29.26 -11.57
N GLN A 503 -10.87 -30.16 -11.82
CA GLN A 503 -12.21 -29.80 -12.32
C GLN A 503 -12.94 -28.87 -11.34
N TRP A 504 -13.78 -27.96 -11.85
CA TRP A 504 -14.51 -26.99 -11.02
C TRP A 504 -15.34 -27.63 -9.90
N LYS A 505 -15.97 -28.78 -10.15
CA LYS A 505 -16.74 -29.53 -9.13
C LYS A 505 -15.90 -30.03 -7.95
N ARG A 506 -14.58 -30.11 -8.13
CA ARG A 506 -13.61 -30.57 -7.13
C ARG A 506 -12.75 -29.42 -6.60
N ALA A 507 -12.90 -28.21 -7.13
CA ALA A 507 -12.14 -27.07 -6.69
C ALA A 507 -12.73 -26.54 -5.37
N PRO A 508 -11.95 -26.51 -4.28
CA PRO A 508 -12.48 -26.08 -2.98
C PRO A 508 -12.91 -24.62 -3.03
N TYR A 509 -13.95 -24.29 -2.27
CA TYR A 509 -14.51 -22.93 -2.12
C TYR A 509 -15.10 -22.29 -3.38
N MET A 510 -15.08 -22.96 -4.53
CA MET A 510 -15.51 -22.39 -5.80
C MET A 510 -16.72 -23.12 -6.37
N SER A 511 -17.72 -22.37 -6.85
CA SER A 511 -18.86 -22.94 -7.55
C SER A 511 -19.20 -22.15 -8.83
N ILE A 512 -19.62 -22.90 -9.86
CA ILE A 512 -20.09 -22.36 -11.16
C ILE A 512 -21.62 -22.32 -11.22
N GLU A 513 -22.30 -23.13 -10.41
CA GLU A 513 -23.76 -23.23 -10.43
C GLU A 513 -24.45 -22.05 -9.73
N SER A 514 -25.55 -21.57 -10.30
CA SER A 514 -26.44 -20.56 -9.73
C SER A 514 -27.24 -21.15 -8.57
N GLY A 515 -26.59 -21.47 -7.45
CA GLY A 515 -27.27 -22.07 -6.29
C GLY A 515 -28.17 -21.06 -5.56
N GLY A 516 -29.49 -21.24 -5.66
CA GLY A 516 -30.47 -20.71 -4.72
C GLY A 516 -30.60 -21.68 -3.54
N GLY A 517 -30.25 -21.21 -2.34
CA GLY A 517 -30.31 -21.99 -1.11
C GLY A 517 -29.60 -21.25 0.03
N VAL A 518 -30.21 -21.22 1.21
CA VAL A 518 -29.70 -20.56 2.42
C VAL A 518 -28.51 -21.37 2.94
N GLY A 519 -27.32 -20.76 3.00
CA GLY A 519 -26.09 -21.37 3.56
C GLY A 519 -24.94 -21.67 2.57
N ASN A 520 -25.08 -21.41 1.27
CA ASN A 520 -24.01 -21.64 0.30
C ASN A 520 -22.94 -20.53 0.32
N ALA A 521 -21.84 -20.74 1.07
CA ALA A 521 -20.69 -19.83 1.21
C ALA A 521 -19.55 -20.06 0.17
N ALA A 522 -19.81 -20.77 -0.93
CA ALA A 522 -18.82 -20.91 -2.01
C ALA A 522 -18.67 -19.59 -2.80
N GLN A 523 -17.43 -19.16 -3.03
CA GLN A 523 -17.12 -18.00 -3.87
C GLN A 523 -17.56 -18.28 -5.32
N LYS A 524 -18.47 -17.43 -5.81
CA LYS A 524 -19.04 -17.55 -7.15
C LYS A 524 -18.06 -17.00 -8.19
N ILE A 525 -17.73 -17.82 -9.18
CA ILE A 525 -16.88 -17.38 -10.29
C ILE A 525 -17.76 -16.73 -11.36
N ARG A 526 -17.65 -15.42 -11.51
CA ARG A 526 -18.29 -14.68 -12.62
C ARG A 526 -17.21 -14.16 -13.57
N ARG A 527 -16.95 -14.90 -14.64
CA ARG A 527 -15.96 -14.52 -15.67
C ARG A 527 -16.34 -13.26 -16.44
N ASN A 528 -17.63 -12.94 -16.49
CA ASN A 528 -18.19 -11.79 -17.18
C ASN A 528 -18.96 -10.90 -16.20
N ILE A 529 -18.25 -10.09 -15.41
CA ILE A 529 -18.89 -8.96 -14.72
C ILE A 529 -19.04 -7.82 -15.75
N LYS A 530 -20.10 -7.86 -16.57
CA LYS A 530 -20.52 -6.68 -17.34
C LYS A 530 -21.11 -5.67 -16.36
N ARG A 531 -20.46 -4.52 -16.20
CA ARG A 531 -20.97 -3.42 -15.35
C ARG A 531 -22.11 -2.71 -16.09
N ARG A 532 -23.15 -2.32 -15.34
CA ARG A 532 -24.34 -1.56 -15.80
C ARG A 532 -24.02 -0.25 -16.54
N SER A 533 -22.78 0.26 -16.49
CA SER A 533 -22.33 1.46 -17.22
C SER A 533 -21.85 1.19 -18.65
N GLN A 534 -21.69 -0.07 -19.07
CA GLN A 534 -21.53 -0.42 -20.48
C GLN A 534 -22.92 -0.67 -21.07
N LYS A 535 -23.59 0.39 -21.51
CA LYS A 535 -24.74 0.22 -22.41
C LYS A 535 -24.23 -0.49 -23.68
N PRO A 536 -24.93 -1.51 -24.19
CA PRO A 536 -24.72 -1.90 -25.57
C PRO A 536 -25.19 -0.73 -26.43
N ASN A 537 -24.28 -0.09 -27.16
CA ASN A 537 -24.70 0.60 -28.36
C ASN A 537 -25.16 -0.50 -29.32
N ILE A 538 -26.47 -0.52 -29.55
CA ILE A 538 -27.07 -1.22 -30.70
C ILE A 538 -26.45 -0.65 -31.97
#